data_AF-A0A7J6IJG2-F1
#
_entry.id   AF-A0A7J6IJG2-F1
#
_cell.length_a   1.000
_cell.length_b   1.000
_cell.length_c   1.000
_cell.angle_alpha   90.00
_cell.angle_beta   90.00
_cell.angle_gamma   90.00
#
_symmetry.space_group_name_H-M   'P 1'
#
loop_
_entity.id
_entity.type
_entity.pdbx_description
1 polymer ?
#
loop_
_entity_poly.entity_id
_entity_poly.type
_entity_poly.pdbx_seq_one_letter_code
_entity_poly.pdbx_strand_id
1 'polypeptide(L)'
;MKTCIWIAYILDRDVAARTRQASRQQVADMDLDLPPIEGEVVMTVTGNVADACADNDYDDAYDGACARGMTKLNLFRARVELGRIKGRVYNCVFSVRTRHMDSGEKARLAQGIRLSIQQWKARLPTALGVDFLSSQNANHGSTDAAILLAVMYYMHSLTTMCLGQLCYVNSMDFHWIEEILSYARGLGDCNATSSFTSPSLCREFMRAFLSIRSKHPTSVNVQLCLFMSILLCPPVNLFLNFEDGNRLTDQRLMAGAAPVLGGVMEQTESEIVSKVLEVYMEFDWHFILLTADLTTSELPFLCK
;
A
#
# COMPACT_ATOMS: atom_id res chain seq x y z
N MET A 1 -1.10 3.47 -32.06
CA MET A 1 -0.44 2.17 -31.79
C MET A 1 0.41 2.19 -30.51
N LYS A 2 1.33 3.15 -30.32
CA LYS A 2 2.21 3.24 -29.12
C LYS A 2 1.48 3.21 -27.77
N THR A 3 0.37 3.93 -27.63
CA THR A 3 -0.45 3.95 -26.39
C THR A 3 -1.02 2.58 -26.04
N CYS A 4 -1.52 1.82 -27.02
CA CYS A 4 -2.10 0.49 -26.80
C CYS A 4 -1.05 -0.49 -26.25
N ILE A 5 0.19 -0.40 -26.72
CA ILE A 5 1.30 -1.25 -26.25
C ILE A 5 1.60 -0.94 -24.77
N TRP A 6 1.67 0.34 -24.40
CA TRP A 6 1.85 0.75 -23.01
C TRP A 6 0.68 0.36 -22.09
N ILE A 7 -0.57 0.38 -22.58
CA ILE A 7 -1.73 -0.10 -21.83
C ILE A 7 -1.62 -1.62 -21.59
N ALA A 8 -1.32 -2.39 -22.63
CA ALA A 8 -1.09 -3.83 -22.50
C ALA A 8 0.04 -4.12 -21.49
N TYR A 9 1.12 -3.36 -21.54
CA TYR A 9 2.24 -3.46 -20.61
C TYR A 9 1.82 -3.18 -19.16
N ILE A 10 1.03 -2.13 -18.92
CA ILE A 10 0.52 -1.81 -17.58
C ILE A 10 -0.33 -2.97 -17.03
N LEU A 11 -1.22 -3.52 -17.86
CA LEU A 11 -2.12 -4.62 -17.49
C LEU A 11 -1.36 -5.92 -17.23
N ASP A 12 -0.43 -6.29 -18.11
CA ASP A 12 0.45 -7.46 -17.93
C ASP A 12 1.22 -7.35 -16.61
N ARG A 13 1.74 -6.17 -16.27
CA ARG A 13 2.42 -5.92 -14.98
C ARG A 13 1.49 -5.97 -13.78
N ASP A 14 0.25 -5.48 -13.89
CA ASP A 14 -0.75 -5.58 -12.82
C ASP A 14 -1.13 -7.04 -12.57
N VAL A 15 -1.33 -7.84 -13.62
CA VAL A 15 -1.66 -9.27 -13.51
C VAL A 15 -0.47 -10.05 -12.96
N ALA A 16 0.73 -9.85 -13.49
CA ALA A 16 1.96 -10.51 -13.02
C ALA A 16 2.24 -10.26 -11.54
N ALA A 17 2.07 -9.01 -11.08
CA ALA A 17 2.32 -8.66 -9.68
C ALA A 17 1.34 -9.34 -8.71
N ARG A 18 0.09 -9.60 -9.13
CA ARG A 18 -0.93 -10.29 -8.32
C ARG A 18 -0.79 -11.80 -8.37
N THR A 19 -0.54 -12.36 -9.55
CA THR A 19 -0.49 -13.81 -9.78
C THR A 19 0.88 -14.43 -9.50
N ARG A 20 1.90 -13.60 -9.23
CA ARG A 20 3.32 -14.01 -9.11
C ARG A 20 3.83 -14.73 -10.37
N GLN A 21 3.18 -14.54 -11.51
CA GLN A 21 3.63 -15.05 -12.79
C GLN A 21 4.59 -14.06 -13.47
N ALA A 22 5.49 -14.59 -14.29
CA ALA A 22 6.35 -13.74 -15.10
C ALA A 22 5.50 -12.95 -16.09
N SER A 23 5.73 -11.64 -16.15
CA SER A 23 5.18 -10.78 -17.20
C SER A 23 5.60 -11.30 -18.58
N ARG A 24 4.69 -11.28 -19.55
CA ARG A 24 5.01 -11.70 -20.92
C ARG A 24 5.75 -10.62 -21.70
N GLN A 25 5.45 -9.35 -21.46
CA GLN A 25 6.09 -8.24 -22.18
C GLN A 25 7.33 -7.76 -21.43
N GLN A 26 8.51 -7.98 -22.00
CA GLN A 26 9.75 -7.40 -21.46
C GLN A 26 9.98 -6.01 -22.02
N VAL A 27 10.54 -5.12 -21.19
CA VAL A 27 10.86 -3.75 -21.63
C VAL A 27 11.93 -3.75 -22.72
N ALA A 28 12.85 -4.72 -22.72
CA ALA A 28 13.87 -4.86 -23.74
C ALA A 28 13.29 -5.14 -25.14
N ASP A 29 12.11 -5.77 -25.20
CA ASP A 29 11.44 -6.12 -26.45
C ASP A 29 10.52 -4.98 -26.96
N MET A 30 10.35 -3.92 -26.16
CA MET A 30 9.53 -2.76 -26.51
C MET A 30 10.45 -1.62 -26.97
N ASP A 31 10.64 -1.49 -28.28
CA ASP A 31 11.32 -0.34 -28.88
C ASP A 31 10.41 0.90 -28.90
N LEU A 32 10.07 1.40 -27.71
CA LEU A 32 9.16 2.51 -27.51
C LEU A 32 9.70 3.48 -26.46
N ASP A 33 9.70 4.76 -26.81
CA ASP A 33 9.93 5.83 -25.85
C ASP A 33 8.86 5.84 -24.75
N LEU A 34 9.27 6.23 -23.54
CA LEU A 34 8.32 6.50 -22.46
C LEU A 34 7.34 7.60 -22.90
N PRO A 35 6.06 7.53 -22.49
CA PRO A 35 5.13 8.64 -22.69
C PRO A 35 5.72 9.94 -22.12
N PRO A 36 5.50 11.12 -22.71
CA PRO A 36 6.14 12.35 -22.24
C PRO A 36 5.74 12.70 -20.79
N ILE A 37 6.64 13.35 -20.05
CA ILE A 37 6.37 13.78 -18.66
C ILE A 37 5.26 14.84 -18.65
N GLU A 38 5.36 15.79 -19.56
CA GLU A 38 4.32 16.77 -19.88
C GLU A 38 3.58 16.27 -21.13
N GLY A 39 2.36 15.76 -20.96
CA GLY A 39 1.53 15.24 -22.07
C GLY A 39 0.54 16.27 -22.61
N GLU A 40 -0.24 15.90 -23.64
CA GLU A 40 -1.42 16.70 -24.08
C GLU A 40 -2.59 16.56 -23.09
N VAL A 41 -2.73 15.39 -22.45
CA VAL A 41 -3.70 15.13 -21.38
C VAL A 41 -3.02 15.44 -20.04
N VAL A 42 -2.89 16.73 -19.77
CA VAL A 42 -2.44 17.22 -18.48
C VAL A 42 -3.65 17.41 -17.59
N MET A 43 -3.67 16.68 -16.49
CA MET A 43 -4.66 16.96 -15.47
C MET A 43 -4.15 18.10 -14.60
N THR A 44 -4.93 19.17 -14.53
CA THR A 44 -4.77 20.17 -13.49
C THR A 44 -5.51 19.73 -12.24
N VAL A 45 -4.77 19.65 -11.15
CA VAL A 45 -5.37 19.72 -9.82
C VAL A 45 -5.29 21.16 -9.33
N THR A 46 -6.43 21.80 -9.08
CA THR A 46 -6.47 23.09 -8.38
C THR A 46 -6.37 22.81 -6.89
N GLY A 47 -5.22 23.10 -6.28
CA GLY A 47 -5.12 23.15 -4.83
C GLY A 47 -5.93 24.33 -4.29
N ASN A 48 -6.78 24.10 -3.29
CA ASN A 48 -7.32 25.18 -2.47
C ASN A 48 -6.20 25.68 -1.55
N VAL A 49 -5.34 26.56 -2.04
CA VAL A 49 -4.44 27.32 -1.18
C VAL A 49 -5.27 28.48 -0.61
N ALA A 50 -5.99 28.23 0.48
CA ALA A 50 -6.74 29.26 1.18
C ALA A 50 -5.85 30.15 2.07
N ASP A 51 -4.53 29.95 2.07
CA ASP A 51 -3.61 30.56 3.05
C ASP A 51 -2.50 31.43 2.43
N ALA A 52 -2.61 31.81 1.15
CA ALA A 52 -1.62 32.67 0.48
C ALA A 52 -2.18 34.03 0.01
N CYS A 53 -3.38 34.39 0.43
CA CYS A 53 -4.03 35.66 0.05
C CYS A 53 -4.61 36.39 1.28
N ALA A 54 -3.85 36.47 2.36
CA ALA A 54 -4.06 37.51 3.35
C ALA A 54 -2.85 38.45 3.23
N ASP A 55 -3.11 39.75 3.18
CA ASP A 55 -2.13 40.83 3.06
C ASP A 55 -1.69 41.12 1.61
N ASN A 56 -2.60 41.69 0.82
CA ASN A 56 -2.28 42.85 -0.02
C ASN A 56 -3.55 43.68 -0.23
N ASP A 57 -3.65 44.72 0.59
CA ASP A 57 -4.45 45.93 0.38
C ASP A 57 -3.95 46.62 -0.90
N TYR A 58 -4.76 46.64 -1.97
CA TYR A 58 -4.89 47.76 -2.92
C TYR A 58 -5.88 47.42 -4.04
N ASP A 59 -6.80 48.35 -4.28
CA ASP A 59 -7.67 48.45 -5.46
C ASP A 59 -6.86 48.38 -6.76
N ASP A 60 -7.03 47.33 -7.56
CA ASP A 60 -7.32 47.49 -9.00
C ASP A 60 -7.85 46.17 -9.61
N ALA A 61 -8.97 46.28 -10.32
CA ALA A 61 -9.76 45.17 -10.80
C ALA A 61 -9.65 45.06 -12.33
N TYR A 62 -8.73 44.23 -12.83
CA TYR A 62 -8.92 43.34 -13.98
C TYR A 62 -7.62 42.55 -14.23
N ASP A 63 -7.73 41.23 -14.43
CA ASP A 63 -6.64 40.32 -14.84
C ASP A 63 -5.60 39.93 -13.75
N GLY A 64 -6.09 39.48 -12.58
CA GLY A 64 -5.26 38.94 -11.51
C GLY A 64 -5.74 37.55 -11.09
N ALA A 65 -5.33 36.51 -11.82
CA ALA A 65 -5.53 35.13 -11.42
C ALA A 65 -4.88 34.91 -10.05
N CYS A 66 -5.69 34.81 -8.98
CA CYS A 66 -5.26 34.18 -7.74
C CYS A 66 -4.59 32.86 -8.13
N ALA A 67 -3.28 32.76 -7.90
CA ALA A 67 -2.46 31.63 -8.33
C ALA A 67 -2.88 30.36 -7.59
N ARG A 68 -4.01 29.77 -8.01
CA ARG A 68 -4.36 28.38 -7.74
C ARG A 68 -3.19 27.57 -8.26
N GLY A 69 -2.47 26.90 -7.36
CA GLY A 69 -1.36 26.01 -7.70
C GLY A 69 -1.86 24.87 -8.59
N MET A 70 -1.94 25.13 -9.89
CA MET A 70 -2.40 24.22 -10.92
C MET A 70 -1.26 23.24 -11.19
N THR A 71 -1.29 22.10 -10.48
CA THR A 71 -0.24 21.07 -10.65
C THR A 71 -0.65 20.13 -11.78
N LYS A 72 0.28 19.94 -12.72
CA LYS A 72 0.10 19.19 -13.96
C LYS A 72 0.62 17.76 -13.77
N LEU A 73 -0.24 16.73 -13.87
CA LEU A 73 0.16 15.31 -13.78
C LEU A 73 -0.25 14.51 -15.01
N ASN A 74 0.72 13.89 -15.68
CA ASN A 74 0.43 12.88 -16.70
C ASN A 74 0.22 11.51 -16.04
N LEU A 75 -1.05 11.16 -15.81
CA LEU A 75 -1.47 9.90 -15.21
C LEU A 75 -0.98 8.68 -15.99
N PHE A 76 -0.98 8.76 -17.32
CA PHE A 76 -0.55 7.65 -18.17
C PHE A 76 0.94 7.37 -18.01
N ARG A 77 1.77 8.41 -18.00
CA ARG A 77 3.21 8.30 -17.72
C ARG A 77 3.44 7.73 -16.31
N ALA A 78 2.72 8.22 -15.31
CA ALA A 78 2.83 7.71 -13.93
C ALA A 78 2.49 6.21 -13.84
N ARG A 79 1.46 5.74 -14.56
CA ARG A 79 1.09 4.31 -14.65
C ARG A 79 2.17 3.47 -15.30
N VAL A 80 2.77 3.93 -16.40
CA VAL A 80 3.87 3.23 -17.09
C VAL A 80 5.08 3.08 -16.17
N GLU A 81 5.47 4.14 -15.47
CA GLU A 81 6.59 4.12 -14.52
C GLU A 81 6.35 3.14 -13.37
N LEU A 82 5.14 3.14 -12.80
CA LEU A 82 4.77 2.16 -11.79
C LEU A 82 4.78 0.72 -12.36
N GLY A 83 4.39 0.55 -13.63
CA GLY A 83 4.57 -0.67 -14.42
C GLY A 83 6.01 -1.19 -14.37
N ARG A 84 6.99 -0.32 -14.62
CA ARG A 84 8.42 -0.67 -14.55
C ARG A 84 8.87 -1.01 -13.12
N ILE A 85 8.40 -0.27 -12.12
CA ILE A 85 8.70 -0.56 -10.71
C ILE A 85 8.23 -1.97 -10.35
N LYS A 86 6.97 -2.33 -10.65
CA LYS A 86 6.43 -3.68 -10.42
C LYS A 86 7.26 -4.76 -11.11
N GLY A 87 7.71 -4.52 -12.34
CA GLY A 87 8.60 -5.45 -13.05
C GLY A 87 9.92 -5.69 -12.32
N ARG A 88 10.52 -4.65 -11.74
CA ARG A 88 11.73 -4.80 -10.93
C ARG A 88 11.47 -5.51 -9.60
N VAL A 89 10.33 -5.25 -8.95
CA VAL A 89 9.91 -5.99 -7.75
C VAL A 89 9.80 -7.48 -8.06
N TYR A 90 9.12 -7.82 -9.17
CA TYR A 90 9.03 -9.20 -9.62
C TYR A 90 10.42 -9.83 -9.82
N ASN A 91 11.29 -9.14 -10.55
CA ASN A 91 12.65 -9.61 -10.78
C ASN A 91 13.46 -9.77 -9.49
N CYS A 92 13.24 -8.92 -8.50
CA CYS A 92 13.94 -8.95 -7.22
C CYS A 92 13.41 -10.04 -6.28
N VAL A 93 12.10 -10.34 -6.31
CA VAL A 93 11.44 -11.18 -5.31
C VAL A 93 11.10 -12.57 -5.83
N PHE A 94 10.58 -12.67 -7.06
CA PHE A 94 9.95 -13.89 -7.58
C PHE A 94 10.71 -14.55 -8.73
N SER A 95 11.68 -13.88 -9.35
CA SER A 95 12.42 -14.47 -10.46
C SER A 95 13.23 -15.70 -10.04
N VAL A 96 13.39 -16.65 -10.96
CA VAL A 96 14.28 -17.81 -10.75
C VAL A 96 15.72 -17.34 -10.45
N ARG A 97 16.15 -16.25 -11.10
CA ARG A 97 17.48 -15.65 -10.89
C ARG A 97 17.71 -15.23 -9.44
N THR A 98 16.69 -14.70 -8.75
CA THR A 98 16.79 -14.30 -7.34
C THR A 98 17.19 -15.44 -6.43
N ARG A 99 16.82 -16.69 -6.75
CA ARG A 99 17.14 -17.86 -5.91
C ARG A 99 18.64 -18.14 -5.82
N HIS A 100 19.41 -17.67 -6.80
CA HIS A 100 20.85 -17.85 -6.88
C HIS A 100 21.62 -16.57 -6.55
N MET A 101 20.93 -15.51 -6.11
CA MET A 101 21.52 -14.21 -5.88
C MET A 101 21.97 -14.06 -4.44
N ASP A 102 23.11 -13.38 -4.23
CA ASP A 102 23.62 -13.12 -2.90
C ASP A 102 22.68 -12.23 -2.08
N SER A 103 22.67 -12.42 -0.75
CA SER A 103 21.79 -11.68 0.16
C SER A 103 22.09 -10.17 0.15
N GLY A 104 23.35 -9.78 0.02
CA GLY A 104 23.77 -8.37 -0.10
C GLY A 104 23.36 -7.75 -1.43
N GLU A 105 23.52 -8.48 -2.54
CA GLU A 105 23.06 -8.02 -3.86
C GLU A 105 21.53 -7.82 -3.87
N LYS A 106 20.79 -8.75 -3.27
CA LYS A 106 19.34 -8.68 -3.10
C LYS A 106 18.90 -7.48 -2.27
N ALA A 107 19.56 -7.23 -1.14
CA ALA A 107 19.30 -6.06 -0.30
C ALA A 107 19.54 -4.74 -1.06
N ARG A 108 20.61 -4.67 -1.86
CA ARG A 108 20.92 -3.50 -2.69
C ARG A 108 19.87 -3.26 -3.76
N LEU A 109 19.40 -4.32 -4.45
CA LEU A 109 18.31 -4.19 -5.42
C LEU A 109 17.00 -3.75 -4.76
N ALA A 110 16.65 -4.35 -3.61
CA ALA A 110 15.46 -3.96 -2.85
C ALA A 110 15.53 -2.48 -2.44
N GLN A 111 16.68 -2.00 -1.99
CA GLN A 111 16.88 -0.60 -1.63
C GLN A 111 16.75 0.33 -2.84
N GLY A 112 17.34 -0.03 -3.98
CA GLY A 112 17.17 0.72 -5.23
C GLY A 112 15.70 0.80 -5.67
N ILE A 113 14.92 -0.26 -5.45
CA ILE A 113 13.49 -0.26 -5.74
C ILE A 113 12.73 0.66 -4.78
N ARG A 114 13.00 0.59 -3.47
CA ARG A 114 12.42 1.50 -2.46
C ARG A 114 12.66 2.96 -2.83
N LEU A 115 13.89 3.32 -3.20
CA LEU A 115 14.23 4.68 -3.64
C LEU A 115 13.41 5.11 -4.87
N SER A 116 13.22 4.25 -5.86
CA SER A 116 12.40 4.64 -7.02
C SER A 116 10.91 4.79 -6.69
N ILE A 117 10.40 4.02 -5.72
CA ILE A 117 9.03 4.22 -5.23
C ILE A 117 8.92 5.58 -4.55
N GLN A 118 9.89 5.96 -3.73
CA GLN A 118 9.93 7.29 -3.09
C GLN A 118 10.02 8.41 -4.13
N GLN A 119 10.91 8.29 -5.11
CA GLN A 119 11.02 9.26 -6.21
C GLN A 119 9.74 9.34 -7.03
N TRP A 120 9.06 8.22 -7.27
CA TRP A 120 7.79 8.19 -7.98
C TRP A 120 6.68 8.88 -7.17
N LYS A 121 6.58 8.61 -5.86
CA LYS A 121 5.66 9.30 -4.95
C LYS A 121 5.92 10.81 -4.88
N ALA A 122 7.19 11.22 -4.82
CA ALA A 122 7.59 12.63 -4.75
C ALA A 122 7.24 13.45 -6.02
N ARG A 123 7.02 12.79 -7.17
CA ARG A 123 6.54 13.44 -8.39
C ARG A 123 5.03 13.65 -8.41
N LEU A 124 4.30 13.01 -7.50
CA LEU A 124 2.86 13.24 -7.41
C LEU A 124 2.58 14.57 -6.71
N PRO A 125 1.62 15.36 -7.21
CA PRO A 125 1.15 16.55 -6.51
C PRO A 125 0.76 16.23 -5.06
N THR A 126 1.14 17.06 -4.09
CA THR A 126 0.77 16.90 -2.68
C THR A 126 -0.74 16.89 -2.47
N ALA A 127 -1.47 17.61 -3.33
CA ALA A 127 -2.94 17.58 -3.42
C ALA A 127 -3.52 16.23 -3.89
N LEU A 128 -2.69 15.22 -4.15
CA LEU A 128 -3.10 13.84 -4.43
C LEU A 128 -2.49 12.84 -3.42
N GLY A 129 -1.92 13.34 -2.32
CA GLY A 129 -1.45 12.53 -1.21
C GLY A 129 -2.60 11.92 -0.40
N VAL A 130 -2.36 10.79 0.25
CA VAL A 130 -3.36 10.01 1.01
C VAL A 130 -4.14 10.88 1.98
N ASP A 131 -3.47 11.76 2.73
CA ASP A 131 -4.10 12.62 3.74
C ASP A 131 -5.08 13.65 3.13
N PHE A 132 -4.72 14.21 1.97
CA PHE A 132 -5.61 15.12 1.24
C PHE A 132 -6.79 14.37 0.62
N LEU A 133 -6.54 13.20 0.04
CA LEU A 133 -7.58 12.35 -0.54
C LEU A 133 -8.59 11.87 0.52
N SER A 134 -8.13 11.52 1.73
CA SER A 134 -8.99 11.14 2.84
C SER A 134 -9.83 12.31 3.38
N SER A 135 -9.35 13.56 3.31
CA SER A 135 -10.11 14.75 3.76
C SER A 135 -11.10 15.28 2.70
N GLN A 136 -10.76 15.20 1.41
CA GLN A 136 -11.64 15.62 0.31
C GLN A 136 -12.86 14.70 0.12
N ASN A 137 -12.74 13.43 0.51
CA ASN A 137 -13.80 12.42 0.48
C ASN A 137 -15.08 12.83 1.23
N ALA A 138 -15.01 13.82 2.12
CA ALA A 138 -16.16 14.31 2.86
C ALA A 138 -17.02 15.33 2.08
N ASN A 139 -16.47 16.03 1.06
CA ASN A 139 -17.00 17.35 0.68
C ASN A 139 -17.38 17.57 -0.79
N HIS A 140 -17.11 16.65 -1.74
CA HIS A 140 -17.34 16.93 -3.16
C HIS A 140 -18.13 15.86 -3.92
N GLY A 141 -19.21 16.31 -4.60
CA GLY A 141 -20.17 15.50 -5.35
C GLY A 141 -19.98 15.50 -6.87
N SER A 142 -18.82 15.88 -7.41
CA SER A 142 -18.56 15.77 -8.86
C SER A 142 -18.00 14.39 -9.23
N THR A 143 -18.56 13.79 -10.28
CA THR A 143 -18.21 12.43 -10.74
C THR A 143 -16.74 12.31 -11.16
N ASP A 144 -16.17 13.35 -11.76
CA ASP A 144 -14.78 13.35 -12.24
C ASP A 144 -13.75 13.33 -11.09
N ALA A 145 -14.03 14.06 -10.00
CA ALA A 145 -13.16 14.07 -8.82
C ALA A 145 -13.16 12.70 -8.11
N ALA A 146 -14.32 12.02 -8.08
CA ALA A 146 -14.44 10.68 -7.51
C ALA A 146 -13.66 9.63 -8.32
N ILE A 147 -13.69 9.70 -9.66
CA ILE A 147 -12.90 8.81 -10.52
C ILE A 147 -11.41 9.04 -10.30
N LEU A 148 -10.97 10.30 -10.29
CA LEU A 148 -9.58 10.65 -10.04
C LEU A 148 -9.09 10.10 -8.70
N LEU A 149 -9.86 10.34 -7.65
CA LEU A 149 -9.58 9.85 -6.31
C LEU A 149 -9.44 8.32 -6.30
N ALA A 150 -10.35 7.60 -6.96
CA ALA A 150 -10.28 6.15 -7.06
C ALA A 150 -9.01 5.68 -7.79
N VAL A 151 -8.61 6.37 -8.86
CA VAL A 151 -7.37 6.08 -9.60
C VAL A 151 -6.14 6.34 -8.73
N MET A 152 -6.06 7.46 -8.02
CA MET A 152 -4.95 7.76 -7.12
C MET A 152 -4.85 6.78 -5.97
N TYR A 153 -6.00 6.43 -5.39
CA TYR A 153 -6.07 5.40 -4.37
C TYR A 153 -5.53 4.05 -4.88
N TYR A 154 -5.96 3.64 -6.08
CA TYR A 154 -5.46 2.42 -6.71
C TYR A 154 -3.94 2.48 -6.99
N MET A 155 -3.41 3.65 -7.33
CA MET A 155 -1.97 3.81 -7.53
C MET A 155 -1.19 3.70 -6.22
N HIS A 156 -1.70 4.31 -5.15
CA HIS A 156 -1.11 4.20 -3.83
C HIS A 156 -1.10 2.74 -3.36
N SER A 157 -2.22 2.01 -3.52
CA SER A 157 -2.31 0.59 -3.16
C SER A 157 -1.26 -0.27 -3.87
N LEU A 158 -1.04 -0.04 -5.17
CA LEU A 158 0.00 -0.74 -5.93
C LEU A 158 1.42 -0.45 -5.41
N THR A 159 1.72 0.78 -4.97
CA THR A 159 3.03 1.07 -4.35
C THR A 159 3.22 0.37 -3.01
N THR A 160 2.16 0.31 -2.20
CA THR A 160 2.16 -0.41 -0.93
C THR A 160 2.35 -1.90 -1.16
N MET A 161 1.69 -2.48 -2.17
CA MET A 161 1.89 -3.88 -2.56
C MET A 161 3.33 -4.17 -2.95
N CYS A 162 3.95 -3.29 -3.76
CA CYS A 162 5.36 -3.43 -4.13
C CYS A 162 6.27 -3.45 -2.89
N LEU A 163 6.02 -2.57 -1.93
CA LEU A 163 6.80 -2.48 -0.69
C LEU A 163 6.57 -3.69 0.22
N GLY A 164 5.33 -4.16 0.37
CA GLY A 164 5.01 -5.38 1.12
C GLY A 164 5.68 -6.61 0.54
N GLN A 165 5.68 -6.75 -0.79
CA GLN A 165 6.38 -7.83 -1.49
C GLN A 165 7.91 -7.79 -1.28
N LEU A 166 8.52 -6.61 -1.24
CA LEU A 166 9.96 -6.46 -0.93
C LEU A 166 10.30 -6.80 0.52
N CYS A 167 9.33 -6.68 1.43
CA CYS A 167 9.45 -7.06 2.83
C CYS A 167 8.98 -8.49 3.10
N TYR A 168 8.68 -9.29 2.07
CA TYR A 168 8.19 -10.67 2.19
C TYR A 168 6.86 -10.83 2.96
N VAL A 169 6.18 -9.75 3.28
CA VAL A 169 4.87 -9.78 3.94
C VAL A 169 3.80 -9.95 2.87
N ASN A 170 3.38 -11.20 2.64
CA ASN A 170 2.34 -11.53 1.68
C ASN A 170 1.44 -12.65 2.21
N SER A 171 0.13 -12.44 2.21
CA SER A 171 -0.91 -13.39 2.61
C SER A 171 -0.99 -14.67 1.77
N MET A 172 -0.41 -14.67 0.56
CA MET A 172 -0.36 -15.86 -0.30
C MET A 172 0.78 -16.82 0.07
N ASP A 173 1.59 -16.47 1.08
CA ASP A 173 2.64 -17.32 1.64
C ASP A 173 2.49 -17.31 3.16
N PHE A 174 2.01 -18.41 3.75
CA PHE A 174 1.76 -18.49 5.20
C PHE A 174 2.99 -18.90 6.00
N HIS A 175 4.12 -19.20 5.35
CA HIS A 175 5.29 -19.72 6.05
C HIS A 175 5.79 -18.74 7.13
N TRP A 176 5.90 -17.45 6.78
CA TRP A 176 6.30 -16.41 7.73
C TRP A 176 5.27 -16.21 8.87
N ILE A 177 4.00 -16.48 8.63
CA ILE A 177 2.93 -16.40 9.64
C ILE A 177 3.06 -17.58 10.61
N GLU A 178 3.27 -18.78 10.08
CA GLU A 178 3.43 -20.00 10.86
C GLU A 178 4.68 -19.93 11.74
N GLU A 179 5.78 -19.34 11.25
CA GLU A 179 6.97 -19.06 12.06
C GLU A 179 6.64 -18.15 13.25
N ILE A 180 5.92 -17.05 13.04
CA ILE A 180 5.56 -16.14 14.13
C ILE A 180 4.57 -16.79 15.10
N LEU A 181 3.56 -17.51 14.60
CA LEU A 181 2.61 -18.22 15.46
C LEU A 181 3.28 -19.32 16.27
N SER A 182 4.26 -20.02 15.69
CA SER A 182 5.06 -21.01 16.43
C SER A 182 5.83 -20.36 17.57
N TYR A 183 6.40 -19.17 17.33
CA TYR A 183 7.02 -18.36 18.38
C TYR A 183 6.00 -17.92 19.44
N ALA A 184 4.84 -17.39 19.02
CA ALA A 184 3.79 -16.94 19.94
C ALA A 184 3.22 -18.06 20.82
N ARG A 185 3.18 -19.30 20.30
CA ARG A 185 2.77 -20.50 21.03
C ARG A 185 3.87 -21.07 21.95
N GLY A 186 5.07 -20.47 21.96
CA GLY A 186 6.22 -20.95 22.73
C GLY A 186 6.89 -22.21 22.16
N LEU A 187 6.71 -22.47 20.86
CA LEU A 187 7.16 -23.68 20.17
C LEU A 187 8.39 -23.47 19.27
N GLY A 188 8.93 -22.24 19.14
CA GLY A 188 10.06 -21.95 18.25
C GLY A 188 10.88 -20.71 18.64
N ASP A 189 12.07 -20.57 18.05
CA ASP A 189 13.00 -19.45 18.28
C ASP A 189 12.72 -18.27 17.32
N CYS A 190 12.74 -17.03 17.83
CA CYS A 190 12.36 -15.80 17.10
C CYS A 190 13.45 -15.26 16.14
N ASN A 191 14.05 -16.10 15.29
CA ASN A 191 15.11 -15.65 14.38
C ASN A 191 14.59 -14.95 13.10
N ALA A 192 13.27 -14.93 12.86
CA ALA A 192 12.65 -14.41 11.63
C ALA A 192 12.47 -12.86 11.58
N THR A 193 12.91 -12.14 12.61
CA THR A 193 12.37 -10.79 12.95
C THR A 193 13.00 -9.58 12.28
N SER A 194 14.08 -9.71 11.51
CA SER A 194 14.84 -8.53 11.05
C SER A 194 14.26 -7.79 9.83
N SER A 195 13.23 -8.32 9.16
CA SER A 195 12.80 -7.81 7.84
C SER A 195 11.34 -7.37 7.75
N PHE A 196 10.64 -7.20 8.88
CA PHE A 196 9.25 -6.79 8.85
C PHE A 196 9.07 -5.39 8.24
N THR A 197 8.05 -5.28 7.40
CA THR A 197 7.61 -4.04 6.75
C THR A 197 7.49 -2.91 7.77
N SER A 198 7.87 -1.68 7.41
CA SER A 198 7.66 -0.54 8.30
C SER A 198 6.18 -0.47 8.70
N PRO A 199 5.82 -0.58 9.99
CA PRO A 199 4.43 -0.55 10.47
C PRO A 199 3.68 0.72 10.03
N SER A 200 4.42 1.81 9.83
CA SER A 200 3.91 3.07 9.28
C SER A 200 3.22 2.92 7.92
N LEU A 201 3.74 2.07 7.03
CA LEU A 201 3.22 1.85 5.69
C LEU A 201 1.90 1.07 5.73
N CYS A 202 1.81 0.06 6.60
CA CYS A 202 0.59 -0.71 6.82
C CYS A 202 -0.54 0.19 7.33
N ARG A 203 -0.21 1.09 8.28
CA ARG A 203 -1.15 2.11 8.78
C ARG A 203 -1.64 3.07 7.71
N GLU A 204 -0.74 3.63 6.90
CA GLU A 204 -1.08 4.57 5.82
C GLU A 204 -2.08 3.93 4.84
N PHE A 205 -1.81 2.69 4.43
CA PHE A 205 -2.69 1.97 3.53
C PHE A 205 -4.05 1.64 4.12
N MET A 206 -4.11 1.13 5.36
CA MET A 206 -5.39 0.80 5.99
C MET A 206 -6.27 2.04 6.16
N ARG A 207 -5.70 3.17 6.57
CA ARG A 207 -6.44 4.45 6.64
C ARG A 207 -7.02 4.81 5.28
N ALA A 208 -6.18 4.75 4.24
CA ALA A 208 -6.59 5.05 2.87
C ALA A 208 -7.72 4.11 2.40
N PHE A 209 -7.58 2.80 2.59
CA PHE A 209 -8.57 1.79 2.19
C PHE A 209 -9.91 1.97 2.92
N LEU A 210 -9.85 2.18 4.24
CA LEU A 210 -11.06 2.36 5.05
C LEU A 210 -11.80 3.65 4.69
N SER A 211 -11.09 4.70 4.29
CA SER A 211 -11.68 6.00 3.90
C SER A 211 -12.55 5.95 2.63
N ILE A 212 -12.53 4.84 1.87
CA ILE A 212 -13.34 4.68 0.66
C ILE A 212 -14.78 4.35 1.03
N ARG A 213 -15.69 5.27 0.71
CA ARG A 213 -17.12 5.21 1.03
C ARG A 213 -17.86 4.11 0.28
N SER A 214 -17.57 3.93 -1.02
CA SER A 214 -18.17 2.89 -1.85
C SER A 214 -17.11 1.88 -2.30
N LYS A 215 -17.06 0.76 -1.59
CA LYS A 215 -16.17 -0.35 -1.94
C LYS A 215 -16.86 -1.20 -3.01
N HIS A 216 -16.62 -0.85 -4.28
CA HIS A 216 -17.10 -1.70 -5.38
C HIS A 216 -16.45 -3.10 -5.26
N PRO A 217 -17.20 -4.20 -5.41
CA PRO A 217 -16.67 -5.56 -5.23
C PRO A 217 -15.40 -5.84 -6.04
N THR A 218 -15.35 -5.36 -7.29
CA THR A 218 -14.16 -5.46 -8.15
C THR A 218 -12.93 -4.77 -7.54
N SER A 219 -13.10 -3.59 -6.94
CA SER A 219 -11.99 -2.85 -6.33
C SER A 219 -11.46 -3.57 -5.09
N VAL A 220 -12.35 -4.16 -4.30
CA VAL A 220 -11.99 -4.98 -3.14
C VAL A 220 -11.25 -6.24 -3.59
N ASN A 221 -11.79 -6.98 -4.56
CA ASN A 221 -11.17 -8.21 -5.07
C ASN A 221 -9.79 -7.96 -5.68
N VAL A 222 -9.61 -6.86 -6.42
CA VAL A 222 -8.32 -6.49 -7.01
C VAL A 222 -7.26 -6.18 -5.95
N GLN A 223 -7.68 -5.73 -4.76
CA GLN A 223 -6.79 -5.36 -3.66
C GLN A 223 -6.75 -6.38 -2.53
N LEU A 224 -7.49 -7.48 -2.64
CA LEU A 224 -7.69 -8.43 -1.57
C LEU A 224 -6.37 -8.98 -1.04
N CYS A 225 -5.49 -9.50 -1.90
CA CYS A 225 -4.19 -10.03 -1.47
C CYS A 225 -3.35 -8.99 -0.69
N LEU A 226 -3.40 -7.72 -1.10
CA LEU A 226 -2.71 -6.64 -0.40
C LEU A 226 -3.35 -6.38 0.96
N PHE A 227 -4.67 -6.26 0.99
CA PHE A 227 -5.44 -6.00 2.19
C PHE A 227 -5.20 -7.08 3.26
N MET A 228 -5.21 -8.34 2.85
CA MET A 228 -4.91 -9.49 3.71
C MET A 228 -3.52 -9.44 4.31
N SER A 229 -2.52 -9.13 3.47
CA SER A 229 -1.13 -9.04 3.91
C SER A 229 -0.93 -7.91 4.92
N ILE A 230 -1.67 -6.82 4.76
CA ILE A 230 -1.59 -5.66 5.64
C ILE A 230 -2.42 -5.83 6.90
N LEU A 231 -3.51 -6.60 6.90
CA LEU A 231 -4.26 -6.92 8.12
C LEU A 231 -3.40 -7.73 9.11
N LEU A 232 -2.52 -8.59 8.59
CA LEU A 232 -1.68 -9.47 9.40
C LEU A 232 -0.40 -8.81 9.93
N CYS A 233 0.01 -7.66 9.39
CA CYS A 233 1.26 -7.00 9.80
C CYS A 233 1.17 -6.21 11.13
N PRO A 234 0.09 -5.46 11.43
CA PRO A 234 -0.08 -4.77 12.71
C PRO A 234 -0.19 -5.68 13.93
N PRO A 235 -0.92 -6.82 13.92
CA PRO A 235 -0.93 -7.74 15.07
C PRO A 235 0.47 -8.25 15.40
N VAL A 236 1.25 -8.57 14.36
CA VAL A 236 2.66 -8.97 14.50
C VAL A 236 3.51 -7.84 15.08
N ASN A 237 3.31 -6.59 14.64
CA ASN A 237 4.00 -5.44 15.23
C ASN A 237 3.59 -5.22 16.70
N LEU A 238 2.32 -5.40 17.04
CA LEU A 238 1.82 -5.32 18.42
C LEU A 238 2.46 -6.36 19.33
N PHE A 239 2.65 -7.57 18.79
CA PHE A 239 3.23 -8.70 19.49
C PHE A 239 4.75 -8.53 19.71
N LEU A 240 5.47 -8.08 18.68
CA LEU A 240 6.92 -7.92 18.72
C LEU A 240 7.37 -6.59 19.38
N ASN A 241 6.58 -5.52 19.24
CA ASN A 241 6.91 -4.18 19.71
C ASN A 241 5.76 -3.62 20.58
N PHE A 242 5.52 -4.28 21.72
CA PHE A 242 4.40 -3.97 22.61
C PHE A 242 4.39 -2.52 23.16
N GLU A 243 5.56 -1.87 23.21
CA GLU A 243 5.73 -0.49 23.67
C GLU A 243 5.53 0.58 22.57
N ASP A 244 5.14 0.22 21.34
CA ASP A 244 4.88 1.19 20.27
C ASP A 244 3.68 2.10 20.64
N GLY A 245 3.91 3.42 20.67
CA GLY A 245 2.88 4.43 20.93
C GLY A 245 1.70 4.43 19.94
N ASN A 246 1.82 3.72 18.82
CA ASN A 246 0.75 3.58 17.82
C ASN A 246 -0.23 2.42 18.08
N ARG A 247 -0.06 1.66 19.18
CA ARG A 247 -0.86 0.46 19.51
C ARG A 247 -2.38 0.64 19.36
N LEU A 248 -2.91 1.70 19.97
CA LEU A 248 -4.36 2.00 19.92
C LEU A 248 -4.84 2.32 18.49
N THR A 249 -3.98 2.93 17.67
CA THR A 249 -4.32 3.23 16.28
C THR A 249 -4.35 1.95 15.46
N ASP A 250 -3.37 1.06 15.64
CA ASP A 250 -3.32 -0.23 14.96
C ASP A 250 -4.55 -1.08 15.31
N GLN A 251 -4.92 -1.14 16.60
CA GLN A 251 -6.11 -1.86 17.05
C GLN A 251 -7.41 -1.33 16.41
N ARG A 252 -7.58 0.00 16.35
CA ARG A 252 -8.75 0.62 15.71
C ARG A 252 -8.82 0.33 14.21
N LEU A 253 -7.67 0.37 13.52
CA LEU A 253 -7.61 0.07 12.08
C LEU A 253 -7.95 -1.39 11.80
N MET A 254 -7.44 -2.32 12.62
CA MET A 254 -7.75 -3.74 12.51
C MET A 254 -9.23 -4.03 12.75
N ALA A 255 -9.82 -3.46 13.82
CA ALA A 255 -11.23 -3.61 14.14
C ALA A 255 -12.15 -3.06 13.01
N GLY A 256 -11.74 -2.01 12.31
CA GLY A 256 -12.44 -1.50 11.13
C GLY A 256 -12.24 -2.34 9.86
N ALA A 257 -11.11 -3.04 9.75
CA ALA A 257 -10.73 -3.82 8.57
C ALA A 257 -11.32 -5.24 8.57
N ALA A 258 -11.38 -5.91 9.73
CA ALA A 258 -11.85 -7.29 9.83
C ALA A 258 -13.30 -7.51 9.33
N PRO A 259 -14.28 -6.63 9.61
CA PRO A 259 -15.65 -6.79 9.09
C PRO A 259 -15.73 -6.72 7.56
N VAL A 260 -14.87 -5.91 6.92
CA VAL A 260 -14.82 -5.84 5.45
C VAL A 260 -14.41 -7.18 4.87
N LEU A 261 -13.47 -7.85 5.51
CA LEU A 261 -13.01 -9.16 5.07
C LEU A 261 -14.02 -10.27 5.35
N GLY A 262 -14.73 -10.20 6.48
CA GLY A 262 -15.87 -11.08 6.77
C GLY A 262 -16.94 -11.00 5.68
N GLY A 263 -17.29 -9.79 5.23
CA GLY A 263 -18.23 -9.62 4.12
C GLY A 263 -17.72 -10.18 2.79
N VAL A 264 -16.40 -10.14 2.53
CA VAL A 264 -15.80 -10.79 1.34
C VAL A 264 -15.83 -12.31 1.47
N MET A 265 -15.59 -12.85 2.66
CA MET A 265 -15.66 -14.28 2.95
C MET A 265 -17.07 -14.82 2.66
N GLU A 266 -18.11 -14.14 3.15
CA GLU A 266 -19.51 -14.50 2.91
C GLU A 266 -19.87 -14.52 1.41
N GLN A 267 -19.22 -13.68 0.61
CA GLN A 267 -19.49 -13.56 -0.83
C GLN A 267 -18.68 -14.53 -1.70
N THR A 268 -17.49 -14.93 -1.24
CA THR A 268 -16.51 -15.65 -2.08
C THR A 268 -16.21 -17.06 -1.61
N GLU A 269 -16.57 -17.42 -0.37
CA GLU A 269 -16.28 -18.72 0.26
C GLU A 269 -14.79 -19.12 0.15
N SER A 270 -13.89 -18.12 0.10
CA SER A 270 -12.48 -18.35 -0.14
C SER A 270 -11.78 -18.90 1.10
N GLU A 271 -11.18 -20.09 0.98
CA GLU A 271 -10.41 -20.76 2.03
C GLU A 271 -9.25 -19.90 2.55
N ILE A 272 -8.55 -19.20 1.64
CA ILE A 272 -7.45 -18.28 2.00
C ILE A 272 -7.98 -17.13 2.87
N VAL A 273 -9.19 -16.64 2.56
CA VAL A 273 -9.80 -15.57 3.34
C VAL A 273 -10.15 -16.03 4.74
N SER A 274 -10.75 -17.22 4.85
CA SER A 274 -11.05 -17.85 6.15
C SER A 274 -9.79 -18.04 6.98
N LYS A 275 -8.73 -18.61 6.40
CA LYS A 275 -7.47 -18.86 7.12
C LYS A 275 -6.83 -17.57 7.65
N VAL A 276 -6.87 -16.47 6.88
CA VAL A 276 -6.34 -15.18 7.37
C VAL A 276 -7.19 -14.60 8.51
N LEU A 277 -8.52 -14.74 8.45
CA LEU A 277 -9.40 -14.30 9.54
C LEU A 277 -9.13 -15.12 10.81
N GLU A 278 -8.96 -16.43 10.70
CA GLU A 278 -8.60 -17.30 11.82
C GLU A 278 -7.26 -16.87 12.45
N VAL A 279 -6.23 -16.68 11.64
CA VAL A 279 -4.91 -16.21 12.11
C VAL A 279 -5.03 -14.84 12.80
N TYR A 280 -5.81 -13.92 12.24
CA TYR A 280 -6.04 -12.61 12.84
C TYR A 280 -6.72 -12.74 14.22
N MET A 281 -7.75 -13.59 14.34
CA MET A 281 -8.41 -13.87 15.62
C MET A 281 -7.48 -14.50 16.66
N GLU A 282 -6.59 -15.39 16.23
CA GLU A 282 -5.58 -16.00 17.11
C GLU A 282 -4.60 -14.95 17.66
N PHE A 283 -4.11 -14.04 16.80
CA PHE A 283 -3.26 -12.94 17.25
C PHE A 283 -3.97 -11.98 18.19
N ASP A 284 -5.24 -11.62 17.90
CA ASP A 284 -6.03 -10.73 18.75
C ASP A 284 -6.25 -11.37 20.13
N TRP A 285 -6.51 -12.67 20.18
CA TRP A 285 -6.65 -13.42 21.43
C TRP A 285 -5.34 -13.44 22.25
N HIS A 286 -4.20 -13.75 21.63
CA HIS A 286 -2.90 -13.71 22.31
C HIS A 286 -2.56 -12.31 22.82
N PHE A 287 -2.92 -11.27 22.06
CA PHE A 287 -2.74 -9.90 22.50
C PHE A 287 -3.60 -9.56 23.72
N ILE A 288 -4.88 -9.95 23.73
CA ILE A 288 -5.77 -9.74 24.88
C ILE A 288 -5.20 -10.40 26.14
N LEU A 289 -4.70 -11.64 26.04
CA LEU A 289 -4.05 -12.33 27.16
C LEU A 289 -2.86 -11.56 27.71
N LEU A 290 -1.93 -11.14 26.82
CA LEU A 290 -0.76 -10.34 27.22
C LEU A 290 -1.17 -9.05 27.94
N THR A 291 -2.24 -8.39 27.49
CA THR A 291 -2.74 -7.18 28.15
C THR A 291 -3.47 -7.47 29.47
N ALA A 292 -4.15 -8.61 29.59
CA ALA A 292 -4.88 -9.00 30.80
C ALA A 292 -3.91 -9.38 31.94
N ASP A 293 -2.86 -10.14 31.65
CA ASP A 293 -1.83 -10.54 32.63
C ASP A 293 -1.04 -9.34 33.17
N LEU A 294 -0.90 -8.28 32.37
CA LEU A 294 -0.32 -7.00 32.81
C LEU A 294 -1.25 -6.18 33.73
N THR A 295 -2.56 -6.40 33.67
CA THR A 295 -3.52 -5.73 34.57
C THR A 295 -3.71 -6.46 35.89
N THR A 296 -3.31 -7.73 35.98
CA THR A 296 -3.53 -8.60 37.14
C THR A 296 -2.26 -8.94 37.93
N SER A 297 -1.05 -8.59 37.46
CA SER A 297 0.19 -8.94 38.16
C SER A 297 1.15 -7.76 38.32
N GLU A 298 1.45 -7.46 39.59
CA GLU A 298 2.84 -7.17 39.98
C GLU A 298 3.72 -8.30 39.43
N LEU A 299 4.80 -7.95 38.72
CA LEU A 299 5.86 -8.84 38.18
C LEU A 299 6.13 -10.07 39.08
N PRO A 300 6.39 -11.28 38.53
CA PRO A 300 7.31 -11.49 37.39
C PRO A 300 6.83 -12.57 36.40
N PHE A 301 7.37 -12.57 35.16
CA PHE A 301 7.64 -13.73 34.29
C PHE A 301 7.66 -13.28 32.81
N LEU A 302 8.66 -12.48 32.44
CA LEU A 302 9.19 -12.51 31.09
C LEU A 302 10.41 -13.44 31.14
N CYS A 303 10.19 -14.70 30.74
CA CYS A 303 11.24 -15.70 30.62
C CYS A 303 12.25 -15.28 29.55
N LYS A 304 13.52 -15.59 29.85
CA LYS A 304 14.68 -15.50 28.97
C LYS A 304 14.49 -16.17 27.62
#